data_AF-A0AAX6HYV3-F1
#
_entry.id   AF-A0AAX6HYV3-F1
#
_cell.length_a   1.000
_cell.length_b   1.000
_cell.length_c   1.000
_cell.angle_alpha   90.00
_cell.angle_beta   90.00
_cell.angle_gamma   90.00
#
_symmetry.space_group_name_H-M   'P 1'
#
loop_
_entity.id
_entity.type
_entity.pdbx_description
1 polymer ?
#
loop_
_entity_poly.entity_id
_entity_poly.type
_entity_poly.pdbx_seq_one_letter_code
_entity_poly.pdbx_strand_id
1 'polypeptide(L)'
;MASSFPKYRSACPVPSPTRNTGRKAPASVTVASSARQRRSQNVEGDFFVDKRCIDCDTCRWMAPETFTRIDRQSAVSRQPSHGEERIKALQALLSCPTGSIHTEKPAKEILEVQMTFPLPVDEQKLPGIYLCGFHSEKSYGAAPYLIVHPDGNILVDSPRYTKKLADKIKILGGVRYMFLTHKDDVADHEEWSKHLNCKRILHSRDVEITTADVEMQLYGDGPWNIGTDFDLIHTPGHTEGSVCLYY
;
A
#
# COMPACT_ATOMS: atom_id res chain seq x y z
N MET A 1 30.06 60.91 27.15
CA MET A 1 29.63 61.58 28.40
C MET A 1 28.50 60.74 28.98
N ALA A 2 28.82 59.92 29.98
CA ALA A 2 28.54 60.19 31.40
C ALA A 2 27.08 59.81 31.73
N SER A 3 26.85 58.63 32.32
CA SER A 3 26.54 58.41 33.76
C SER A 3 25.11 58.89 34.11
N SER A 4 24.24 58.16 34.80
CA SER A 4 24.45 57.56 36.11
C SER A 4 23.22 56.73 36.51
N PHE A 5 23.44 55.69 37.31
CA PHE A 5 22.45 54.96 38.11
C PHE A 5 21.72 55.87 39.12
N PRO A 6 20.62 55.37 39.69
CA PRO A 6 20.55 55.27 41.15
C PRO A 6 20.23 53.84 41.64
N LYS A 7 20.99 53.41 42.65
CA LYS A 7 20.64 52.34 43.60
C LYS A 7 19.73 52.92 44.69
N TYR A 8 18.86 52.13 45.32
CA TYR A 8 18.85 51.87 46.79
C TYR A 8 17.67 50.96 47.21
N ARG A 9 18.01 49.86 47.91
CA ARG A 9 17.42 49.15 49.09
C ARG A 9 15.88 48.96 49.18
N SER A 10 15.31 47.85 49.66
CA SER A 10 15.55 47.11 50.91
C SER A 10 14.75 45.77 50.91
N ALA A 11 14.91 44.97 51.96
CA ALA A 11 14.82 43.51 52.02
C ALA A 11 13.46 42.86 52.47
N CYS A 12 13.40 41.54 52.20
CA CYS A 12 12.71 40.42 52.90
C CYS A 12 11.18 40.19 52.74
N PRO A 13 10.65 38.96 52.95
CA PRO A 13 11.25 37.61 52.93
C PRO A 13 10.48 36.57 52.07
N VAL A 14 11.12 35.41 51.85
CA VAL A 14 10.64 34.24 51.09
C VAL A 14 9.75 33.34 51.97
N PRO A 15 8.59 32.82 51.50
CA PRO A 15 7.85 31.78 52.20
C PRO A 15 8.38 30.37 51.85
N SER A 16 8.56 29.56 52.89
CA SER A 16 8.97 28.15 52.90
C SER A 16 7.97 27.19 52.20
N PRO A 17 8.44 26.03 51.69
CA PRO A 17 7.59 25.08 50.98
C PRO A 17 6.79 24.19 51.96
N THR A 18 5.47 24.17 51.82
CA THR A 18 4.62 23.20 52.50
C THR A 18 4.68 21.83 51.80
N ARG A 19 5.10 20.81 52.55
CA ARG A 19 4.97 19.40 52.18
C ARG A 19 3.49 19.06 51.98
N ASN A 20 3.13 18.58 50.79
CA ASN A 20 1.85 17.91 50.58
C ASN A 20 2.07 16.41 50.36
N THR A 21 1.57 15.64 51.31
CA THR A 21 1.60 14.18 51.35
C THR A 21 0.48 13.60 50.50
N GLY A 22 0.84 12.67 49.60
CA GLY A 22 -0.01 11.54 49.22
C GLY A 22 -1.16 11.82 48.24
N ARG A 23 -0.90 11.53 46.95
CA ARG A 23 -1.89 10.86 46.08
C ARG A 23 -1.17 9.80 45.25
N LYS A 24 -1.50 8.53 45.48
CA LYS A 24 -1.11 7.43 44.60
C LYS A 24 -1.75 7.70 43.23
N ALA A 25 -0.92 7.81 42.20
CA ALA A 25 -1.38 7.85 40.81
C ALA A 25 -2.09 6.52 40.49
N PRO A 26 -3.26 6.53 39.83
CA PRO A 26 -3.88 5.31 39.37
C PRO A 26 -3.00 4.70 38.27
N ALA A 27 -2.91 3.37 38.27
CA ALA A 27 -2.22 2.62 37.24
C ALA A 27 -2.78 3.00 35.86
N SER A 28 -1.88 3.42 34.97
CA SER A 28 -2.14 3.61 33.55
C SER A 28 -2.59 2.28 32.96
N VAL A 29 -3.90 2.11 32.76
CA VAL A 29 -4.42 1.08 31.87
C VAL A 29 -4.05 1.52 30.47
N THR A 30 -3.03 0.90 29.89
CA THR A 30 -2.69 1.04 28.48
C THR A 30 -3.90 0.62 27.65
N VAL A 31 -4.62 1.62 27.14
CA VAL A 31 -5.65 1.43 26.12
C VAL A 31 -4.93 0.92 24.87
N ALA A 32 -5.02 -0.38 24.61
CA ALA A 32 -4.64 -0.93 23.33
C ALA A 32 -5.41 -0.15 22.25
N SER A 33 -4.70 0.46 21.31
CA SER A 33 -5.30 1.27 20.26
C SER A 33 -6.42 0.47 19.56
N SER A 34 -7.64 1.00 19.54
CA SER A 34 -8.82 0.39 18.91
C SER A 34 -8.62 -0.01 17.44
N ALA A 35 -7.59 0.54 16.78
CA ALA A 35 -7.28 0.31 15.37
C ALA A 35 -6.87 -1.14 15.02
N ARG A 36 -6.40 -1.96 15.96
CA ARG A 36 -5.91 -3.33 15.67
C ARG A 36 -6.76 -4.43 16.31
N GLN A 37 -8.07 -4.22 16.41
CA GLN A 37 -8.93 -5.22 17.05
C GLN A 37 -8.99 -6.51 16.22
N ARG A 38 -8.35 -7.57 16.73
CA ARG A 38 -8.40 -8.92 16.19
C ARG A 38 -9.85 -9.38 16.01
N ARG A 39 -10.17 -10.01 14.88
CA ARG A 39 -11.47 -10.68 14.67
C ARG A 39 -11.53 -11.98 15.46
N SER A 40 -12.69 -12.32 16.01
CA SER A 40 -12.91 -13.58 16.73
C SER A 40 -12.87 -14.81 15.82
N GLN A 41 -13.00 -14.60 14.50
CA GLN A 41 -12.93 -15.64 13.47
C GLN A 41 -11.51 -16.13 13.17
N ASN A 42 -10.47 -15.43 13.64
CA ASN A 42 -9.10 -15.93 13.47
C ASN A 42 -8.85 -17.09 14.42
N VAL A 43 -8.15 -18.13 13.95
CA VAL A 43 -7.53 -19.10 14.86
C VAL A 43 -6.44 -18.44 15.71
N GLU A 44 -6.16 -19.02 16.87
CA GLU A 44 -5.09 -18.54 17.76
C GLU A 44 -3.72 -18.65 17.08
N GLY A 45 -2.84 -17.69 17.34
CA GLY A 45 -1.46 -17.69 16.84
C GLY A 45 -0.94 -16.32 16.40
N ASP A 46 0.25 -16.34 15.80
CA ASP A 46 1.03 -15.15 15.42
C ASP A 46 0.28 -14.27 14.41
N PHE A 47 -0.24 -14.85 13.33
CA PHE A 47 -0.96 -14.11 12.30
C PHE A 47 -2.41 -13.87 12.69
N PHE A 48 -2.92 -12.68 12.37
CA PHE A 48 -4.34 -12.37 12.49
C PHE A 48 -4.81 -11.27 11.55
N VAL A 49 -6.10 -11.31 11.24
CA VAL A 49 -6.81 -10.23 10.53
C VAL A 49 -7.62 -9.41 11.54
N ASP A 50 -7.53 -8.08 11.44
CA ASP A 50 -8.32 -7.15 12.23
C ASP A 50 -9.67 -6.77 11.58
N LYS A 51 -10.49 -6.02 12.31
CA LYS A 51 -11.83 -5.61 11.86
C LYS A 51 -11.85 -4.61 10.71
N ARG A 52 -10.71 -4.00 10.33
CA ARG A 52 -10.62 -3.03 9.23
C ARG A 52 -10.59 -3.72 7.85
N CYS A 53 -10.58 -5.05 7.81
CA CYS A 53 -10.58 -5.81 6.56
C CYS A 53 -11.79 -5.43 5.69
N ILE A 54 -11.55 -5.07 4.43
CA ILE A 54 -12.58 -4.70 3.46
C ILE A 54 -13.02 -5.87 2.55
N ASP A 55 -12.59 -7.09 2.86
CA ASP A 55 -12.96 -8.30 2.11
C ASP A 55 -12.51 -8.33 0.63
N CYS A 56 -11.43 -7.62 0.28
CA CYS A 56 -10.86 -7.50 -1.07
C CYS A 56 -10.22 -8.79 -1.68
N ASP A 57 -10.34 -9.94 -1.01
CA ASP A 57 -9.81 -11.24 -1.45
C ASP A 57 -8.27 -11.39 -1.56
N THR A 58 -7.49 -10.30 -1.61
CA THR A 58 -6.01 -10.30 -1.81
C THR A 58 -5.28 -11.42 -1.08
N CYS A 59 -5.47 -11.52 0.24
CA CYS A 59 -4.75 -12.52 1.04
C CYS A 59 -5.16 -13.96 0.77
N ARG A 60 -6.38 -14.19 0.29
CA ARG A 60 -6.95 -15.53 0.05
C ARG A 60 -6.40 -16.15 -1.22
N TRP A 61 -6.14 -15.37 -2.27
CA TRP A 61 -5.46 -15.92 -3.44
C TRP A 61 -3.92 -15.92 -3.31
N MET A 62 -3.33 -15.00 -2.52
CA MET A 62 -1.87 -15.03 -2.27
C MET A 62 -1.45 -16.16 -1.31
N ALA A 63 -2.26 -16.44 -0.29
CA ALA A 63 -1.96 -17.43 0.75
C ALA A 63 -3.24 -18.19 1.16
N PRO A 64 -3.86 -18.96 0.23
CA PRO A 64 -5.13 -19.67 0.45
C PRO A 64 -5.08 -20.66 1.63
N GLU A 65 -3.91 -21.21 1.88
CA GLU A 65 -3.64 -22.12 2.98
C GLU A 65 -3.74 -21.47 4.36
N THR A 66 -3.62 -20.14 4.43
CA THR A 66 -3.62 -19.37 5.68
C THR A 66 -4.91 -18.59 5.86
N PHE A 67 -5.42 -17.97 4.79
CA PHE A 67 -6.56 -17.06 4.85
C PHE A 67 -7.78 -17.62 4.12
N THR A 68 -8.93 -17.55 4.76
CA THR A 68 -10.22 -17.86 4.14
C THR A 68 -11.24 -16.77 4.43
N ARG A 69 -12.40 -16.85 3.79
CA ARG A 69 -13.51 -15.92 4.01
C ARG A 69 -14.43 -16.46 5.10
N ILE A 70 -14.59 -15.69 6.19
CA ILE A 70 -15.52 -16.00 7.29
C ILE A 70 -16.25 -14.71 7.65
N ASP A 71 -17.59 -14.76 7.69
CA ASP A 71 -18.45 -13.61 7.99
C ASP A 71 -18.14 -12.37 7.15
N ARG A 72 -18.05 -12.55 5.82
CA ARG A 72 -17.84 -11.47 4.82
C ARG A 72 -16.54 -10.66 5.01
N GLN A 73 -15.52 -11.25 5.62
CA GLN A 73 -14.17 -10.68 5.72
C GLN A 73 -13.15 -11.83 5.74
N SER A 74 -11.89 -11.53 5.45
CA SER A 74 -10.82 -12.52 5.61
C SER A 74 -10.53 -12.80 7.08
N ALA A 75 -10.19 -14.05 7.39
CA ALA A 75 -9.69 -14.49 8.69
C ALA A 75 -8.55 -15.49 8.48
N VAL A 76 -7.66 -15.60 9.47
CA VAL A 76 -6.68 -16.69 9.52
C VAL A 76 -7.41 -17.97 9.93
N SER A 77 -7.53 -18.94 9.03
CA SER A 77 -8.13 -20.27 9.30
C SER A 77 -7.09 -21.30 9.73
N ARG A 78 -5.83 -21.11 9.35
CA ARG A 78 -4.70 -21.93 9.77
C ARG A 78 -3.48 -21.03 9.87
N GLN A 79 -2.73 -21.15 10.96
CA GLN A 79 -1.46 -20.42 11.05
C GLN A 79 -0.49 -20.97 10.00
N PRO A 80 0.20 -20.10 9.24
CA PRO A 80 1.23 -20.57 8.33
C PRO A 80 2.33 -21.24 9.14
N SER A 81 2.84 -22.36 8.62
CA SER A 81 3.97 -23.05 9.24
C SER A 81 5.28 -22.29 8.95
N HIS A 82 6.37 -22.99 8.67
CA HIS A 82 7.67 -22.40 8.32
C HIS A 82 7.89 -22.39 6.81
N GLY A 83 8.89 -21.63 6.34
CA GLY A 83 9.30 -21.64 4.93
C GLY A 83 8.31 -20.91 4.04
N GLU A 84 7.89 -21.57 2.95
CA GLU A 84 7.10 -20.95 1.88
C GLU A 84 5.73 -20.44 2.34
N GLU A 85 5.02 -21.19 3.18
CA GLU A 85 3.71 -20.76 3.71
C GLU A 85 3.82 -19.44 4.47
N ARG A 86 4.89 -19.27 5.26
CA ARG A 86 5.14 -18.05 6.02
C ARG A 86 5.52 -16.88 5.11
N ILE A 87 6.32 -17.13 4.08
CA ILE A 87 6.67 -16.12 3.07
C ILE A 87 5.40 -15.63 2.36
N LYS A 88 4.54 -16.55 1.88
CA LYS A 88 3.26 -16.20 1.23
C LYS A 88 2.34 -15.41 2.16
N ALA A 89 2.23 -15.79 3.43
CA ALA A 89 1.43 -15.05 4.40
C ALA A 89 1.97 -13.63 4.65
N LEU A 90 3.29 -13.43 4.66
CA LEU A 90 3.91 -12.11 4.77
C LEU A 90 3.80 -11.29 3.47
N GLN A 91 3.84 -11.92 2.30
CA GLN A 91 3.54 -11.26 1.02
C GLN A 91 2.09 -10.76 0.99
N ALA A 92 1.14 -11.58 1.47
CA ALA A 92 -0.25 -11.19 1.65
C ALA A 92 -0.39 -10.03 2.66
N LEU A 93 0.37 -10.06 3.76
CA LEU A 93 0.43 -8.96 4.72
C LEU A 93 0.88 -7.64 4.08
N LEU A 94 1.97 -7.68 3.32
CA LEU A 94 2.51 -6.50 2.61
C LEU A 94 1.58 -5.97 1.53
N SER A 95 0.77 -6.85 0.93
CA SER A 95 -0.17 -6.53 -0.15
C SER A 95 -1.57 -6.18 0.36
N CYS A 96 -1.85 -6.32 1.65
CA CYS A 96 -3.15 -5.96 2.21
C CYS A 96 -3.38 -4.43 2.11
N PRO A 97 -4.41 -3.96 1.38
CA PRO A 97 -4.59 -2.53 1.11
C PRO A 97 -4.82 -1.72 2.38
N THR A 98 -5.60 -2.25 3.32
CA THR A 98 -5.94 -1.60 4.59
C THR A 98 -4.93 -1.89 5.71
N GLY A 99 -3.88 -2.67 5.43
CA GLY A 99 -2.93 -3.14 6.45
C GLY A 99 -3.64 -3.85 7.61
N SER A 100 -4.63 -4.68 7.30
CA SER A 100 -5.47 -5.39 8.26
C SER A 100 -4.90 -6.74 8.69
N ILE A 101 -3.83 -7.20 8.07
CA ILE A 101 -3.14 -8.44 8.42
C ILE A 101 -1.95 -8.07 9.30
N HIS A 102 -1.80 -8.78 10.41
CA HIS A 102 -0.79 -8.50 11.41
C HIS A 102 -0.10 -9.78 11.86
N THR A 103 1.06 -9.60 12.48
CA THR A 103 1.72 -10.58 13.33
C THR A 103 1.76 -10.05 14.77
N GLU A 104 1.79 -10.92 15.78
CA GLU A 104 1.84 -10.52 17.20
C GLU A 104 3.11 -9.72 17.51
N LYS A 105 4.21 -10.06 16.85
CA LYS A 105 5.47 -9.33 16.90
C LYS A 105 5.91 -9.00 15.47
N PRO A 106 6.64 -7.89 15.25
CA PRO A 106 7.23 -7.60 13.95
C PRO A 106 8.00 -8.82 13.41
N ALA A 107 7.60 -9.31 12.23
CA ALA A 107 8.26 -10.45 11.58
C ALA A 107 9.71 -10.08 11.24
N LYS A 108 10.67 -10.94 11.60
CA LYS A 108 12.10 -10.65 11.44
C LYS A 108 12.50 -10.62 9.97
N GLU A 109 11.88 -11.50 9.19
CA GLU A 109 12.06 -11.73 7.77
C GLU A 109 11.28 -10.75 6.88
N ILE A 110 10.53 -9.78 7.45
CA ILE A 110 9.68 -8.87 6.65
C ILE A 110 10.49 -8.07 5.61
N LEU A 111 11.72 -7.71 5.96
CA LEU A 111 12.62 -6.99 5.06
C LEU A 111 13.06 -7.87 3.88
N GLU A 112 13.29 -9.15 4.12
CA GLU A 112 13.65 -10.14 3.08
C GLU A 112 12.44 -10.41 2.18
N VAL A 113 11.25 -10.62 2.76
CA VAL A 113 10.01 -10.81 2.01
C VAL A 113 9.70 -9.60 1.13
N GLN A 114 9.91 -8.38 1.62
CA GLN A 114 9.76 -7.18 0.82
C GLN A 114 10.66 -7.18 -0.43
N MET A 115 11.83 -7.83 -0.37
CA MET A 115 12.76 -7.93 -1.50
C MET A 115 12.36 -8.98 -2.54
N THR A 116 11.33 -9.80 -2.25
CA THR A 116 10.76 -10.76 -3.20
C THR A 116 9.88 -10.09 -4.25
N PHE A 117 9.35 -8.90 -3.99
CA PHE A 117 8.52 -8.18 -4.94
C PHE A 117 9.34 -7.46 -6.04
N PRO A 118 8.78 -7.32 -7.26
CA PRO A 118 7.48 -7.85 -7.70
C PRO A 118 7.53 -9.38 -7.91
N LEU A 119 6.41 -10.08 -7.67
CA LEU A 119 6.33 -11.54 -7.69
C LEU A 119 5.98 -12.04 -9.09
N PRO A 120 6.68 -13.01 -9.68
CA PRO A 120 6.26 -13.59 -10.96
C PRO A 120 4.88 -14.24 -10.80
N VAL A 121 3.97 -14.00 -11.75
CA VAL A 121 2.63 -14.61 -11.73
C VAL A 121 2.70 -16.09 -12.11
N ASP A 122 3.33 -16.40 -13.24
CA ASP A 122 3.65 -17.75 -13.68
C ASP A 122 4.85 -17.67 -14.63
N GLU A 123 6.04 -18.09 -14.19
CA GLU A 123 7.26 -17.97 -15.01
C GLU A 123 7.23 -18.82 -16.29
N GLN A 124 6.39 -19.86 -16.34
CA GLN A 124 6.33 -20.78 -17.47
C GLN A 124 5.27 -20.34 -18.48
N LYS A 125 4.11 -19.89 -18.01
CA LYS A 125 2.97 -19.52 -18.87
C LYS A 125 2.89 -18.03 -19.16
N LEU A 126 3.36 -17.19 -18.24
CA LEU A 126 3.28 -15.73 -18.30
C LEU A 126 4.66 -15.11 -17.98
N PRO A 127 5.72 -15.48 -18.72
CA PRO A 127 7.05 -14.93 -18.48
C PRO A 127 7.03 -13.40 -18.64
N GLY A 128 7.67 -12.71 -17.70
CA GLY A 128 7.72 -11.24 -17.69
C GLY A 128 6.50 -10.57 -17.05
N ILE A 129 5.48 -11.31 -16.60
CA ILE A 129 4.35 -10.76 -15.86
C ILE A 129 4.56 -10.92 -14.36
N TYR A 130 4.56 -9.80 -13.66
CA TYR A 130 4.76 -9.77 -12.22
C TYR A 130 3.63 -9.05 -11.50
N LEU A 131 3.23 -9.57 -10.34
CA LEU A 131 2.39 -8.87 -9.38
C LEU A 131 3.26 -7.96 -8.50
N CYS A 132 2.93 -6.67 -8.46
CA CYS A 132 3.69 -5.70 -7.69
C CYS A 132 3.46 -5.81 -6.17
N GLY A 133 2.30 -6.33 -5.74
CA GLY A 133 1.88 -6.31 -4.34
C GLY A 133 1.63 -4.87 -3.87
N PHE A 134 1.78 -4.63 -2.56
CA PHE A 134 1.61 -3.30 -1.95
C PHE A 134 0.34 -2.58 -2.41
N HIS A 135 -0.80 -3.27 -2.41
CA HIS A 135 -2.06 -2.66 -2.85
C HIS A 135 -2.40 -1.45 -1.99
N SER A 136 -3.18 -0.53 -2.55
CA SER A 136 -3.54 0.71 -1.87
C SER A 136 -4.97 0.68 -1.37
N GLU A 137 -5.19 1.19 -0.15
CA GLU A 137 -6.54 1.50 0.33
C GLU A 137 -7.23 2.56 -0.55
N LYS A 138 -6.46 3.44 -1.20
CA LYS A 138 -6.96 4.48 -2.11
C LYS A 138 -7.59 3.93 -3.39
N SER A 139 -7.25 2.70 -3.77
CA SER A 139 -7.78 1.98 -4.94
C SER A 139 -8.58 0.74 -4.57
N TYR A 140 -9.13 0.71 -3.34
CA TYR A 140 -9.93 -0.41 -2.83
C TYR A 140 -9.29 -1.80 -2.93
N GLY A 141 -7.96 -1.87 -3.10
CA GLY A 141 -7.22 -3.12 -3.25
C GLY A 141 -7.02 -3.61 -4.69
N ALA A 142 -7.08 -2.73 -5.69
CA ALA A 142 -6.60 -3.03 -7.04
C ALA A 142 -5.24 -3.74 -7.00
N ALA A 143 -5.07 -4.75 -7.87
CA ALA A 143 -3.88 -5.58 -7.93
C ALA A 143 -2.99 -5.11 -9.08
N PRO A 144 -1.90 -4.36 -8.81
CA PRO A 144 -1.07 -3.79 -9.84
C PRO A 144 -0.08 -4.82 -10.40
N TYR A 145 0.13 -4.77 -11.71
CA TYR A 145 1.03 -5.66 -12.42
C TYR A 145 2.16 -4.90 -13.12
N LEU A 146 3.33 -5.53 -13.21
CA LEU A 146 4.42 -5.11 -14.08
C LEU A 146 4.52 -6.10 -15.24
N ILE A 147 4.45 -5.57 -16.46
CA ILE A 147 4.73 -6.30 -17.69
C ILE A 147 6.13 -5.90 -18.15
N VAL A 148 7.08 -6.84 -18.12
CA VAL A 148 8.43 -6.64 -18.64
C VAL A 148 8.42 -6.91 -20.14
N HIS A 149 8.85 -5.93 -20.94
CA HIS A 149 8.75 -5.98 -22.39
C HIS A 149 9.97 -5.35 -23.07
N PRO A 150 10.49 -5.91 -24.20
CA PRO A 150 11.66 -5.37 -24.89
C PRO A 150 11.56 -3.89 -25.30
N ASP A 151 10.37 -3.43 -25.69
CA ASP A 151 10.12 -2.04 -26.09
C ASP A 151 9.84 -1.08 -24.92
N GLY A 152 9.94 -1.58 -23.68
CA GLY A 152 9.73 -0.84 -22.45
C GLY A 152 8.56 -1.39 -21.64
N ASN A 153 8.80 -1.53 -20.34
CA ASN A 153 7.87 -2.15 -19.41
C ASN A 153 6.60 -1.30 -19.20
N ILE A 154 5.51 -1.97 -18.84
CA ILE A 154 4.23 -1.34 -18.49
C ILE A 154 3.89 -1.65 -17.04
N LEU A 155 3.58 -0.62 -16.26
CA LEU A 155 2.98 -0.75 -14.92
C LEU A 155 1.47 -0.59 -15.07
N VAL A 156 0.71 -1.65 -14.86
CA VAL A 156 -0.75 -1.64 -14.88
C VAL A 156 -1.25 -1.33 -13.47
N ASP A 157 -1.98 -0.22 -13.35
CA ASP A 157 -2.44 0.43 -12.13
C ASP A 157 -1.32 0.80 -11.15
N SER A 158 -1.63 1.66 -10.18
CA SER A 158 -0.63 2.13 -9.22
C SER A 158 -0.69 1.35 -7.90
N PRO A 159 0.39 0.66 -7.48
CA PRO A 159 0.51 0.23 -6.09
C PRO A 159 0.70 1.43 -5.16
N ARG A 160 0.55 1.19 -3.85
CA ARG A 160 1.10 2.10 -2.83
C ARG A 160 2.59 2.23 -3.05
N TYR A 161 3.09 3.47 -3.09
CA TYR A 161 4.49 3.72 -3.40
C TYR A 161 5.40 3.19 -2.29
N THR A 162 6.43 2.44 -2.69
CA THR A 162 7.56 2.14 -1.83
C THR A 162 8.85 2.29 -2.62
N LYS A 163 9.84 2.97 -2.04
CA LYS A 163 11.14 3.17 -2.70
C LYS A 163 11.79 1.83 -3.09
N LYS A 164 11.69 0.81 -2.24
CA LYS A 164 12.28 -0.51 -2.50
C LYS A 164 11.68 -1.19 -3.72
N LEU A 165 10.35 -1.17 -3.88
CA LEU A 165 9.71 -1.72 -5.08
C LEU A 165 10.09 -0.90 -6.31
N ALA A 166 10.14 0.43 -6.19
CA ALA A 166 10.53 1.29 -7.31
C ALA A 166 11.98 1.06 -7.76
N ASP A 167 12.92 0.90 -6.82
CA ASP A 167 14.31 0.57 -7.12
C ASP A 167 14.41 -0.81 -7.81
N LYS A 168 13.60 -1.80 -7.39
CA LYS A 168 13.52 -3.12 -8.03
C LYS A 168 12.99 -3.04 -9.46
N ILE A 169 11.92 -2.29 -9.68
CA ILE A 169 11.36 -2.07 -11.01
C ILE A 169 12.38 -1.38 -11.93
N LYS A 170 13.18 -0.43 -11.41
CA LYS A 170 14.29 0.17 -12.16
C LYS A 170 15.35 -0.86 -12.59
N ILE A 171 15.72 -1.79 -11.70
CA ILE A 171 16.64 -2.88 -12.04
C ILE A 171 16.07 -3.78 -13.14
N LEU A 172 14.75 -3.96 -13.18
CA LEU A 172 14.03 -4.72 -14.21
C LEU A 172 13.82 -3.95 -15.54
N GLY A 173 14.45 -2.78 -15.72
CA GLY A 173 14.34 -1.98 -16.94
C GLY A 173 13.47 -0.74 -16.83
N GLY A 174 12.98 -0.41 -15.62
CA GLY A 174 12.14 0.76 -15.38
C GLY A 174 10.72 0.56 -15.90
N VAL A 175 10.03 1.65 -16.22
CA VAL A 175 8.67 1.65 -16.78
C VAL A 175 8.60 2.73 -17.86
N ARG A 176 8.08 2.37 -19.03
CA ARG A 176 7.80 3.30 -20.12
C ARG A 176 6.41 3.90 -19.97
N TYR A 177 5.41 3.05 -19.71
CA TYR A 177 4.02 3.45 -19.54
C TYR A 177 3.46 2.98 -18.20
N MET A 178 2.72 3.86 -17.53
CA MET A 178 1.80 3.47 -16.47
C MET A 178 0.39 3.50 -17.05
N PHE A 179 -0.22 2.34 -17.22
CA PHE A 179 -1.57 2.23 -17.72
C PHE A 179 -2.54 2.16 -16.55
N LEU A 180 -3.41 3.17 -16.42
CA LEU A 180 -4.42 3.27 -15.38
C LEU A 180 -5.75 2.80 -15.97
N THR A 181 -6.28 1.69 -15.47
CA THR A 181 -7.47 1.02 -16.04
C THR A 181 -8.73 1.86 -15.96
N HIS A 182 -8.89 2.58 -14.85
CA HIS A 182 -9.95 3.57 -14.60
C HIS A 182 -9.55 4.53 -13.49
N LYS A 183 -10.39 5.53 -13.22
CA LYS A 183 -10.14 6.62 -12.27
C LYS A 183 -9.97 6.19 -10.81
N ASP A 184 -10.50 5.04 -10.40
CA ASP A 184 -10.41 4.57 -9.02
C ASP A 184 -9.07 3.87 -8.72
N ASP A 185 -8.35 3.42 -9.75
CA ASP A 185 -7.13 2.61 -9.60
C ASP A 185 -5.83 3.42 -9.79
N VAL A 186 -5.91 4.70 -9.40
CA VAL A 186 -4.84 5.69 -9.61
C VAL A 186 -3.91 5.89 -8.40
N ALA A 187 -4.26 5.38 -7.21
CA ALA A 187 -3.48 5.39 -5.96
C ALA A 187 -2.34 6.44 -5.85
N ASP A 188 -1.07 6.01 -5.91
CA ASP A 188 0.12 6.87 -5.77
C ASP A 188 0.79 7.15 -7.15
N HIS A 189 -0.01 7.19 -8.23
CA HIS A 189 0.46 7.30 -9.62
C HIS A 189 1.46 8.45 -9.84
N GLU A 190 1.25 9.61 -9.20
CA GLU A 190 2.17 10.75 -9.29
C GLU A 190 3.57 10.43 -8.75
N GLU A 191 3.67 9.79 -7.58
CA GLU A 191 4.95 9.47 -6.95
C GLU A 191 5.72 8.46 -7.80
N TRP A 192 5.01 7.45 -8.32
CA TRP A 192 5.55 6.48 -9.25
C TRP A 192 6.02 7.11 -10.56
N SER A 193 5.20 7.96 -11.20
CA SER A 193 5.54 8.66 -12.44
C SER A 193 6.79 9.53 -12.26
N LYS A 194 6.84 10.34 -11.19
CA LYS A 194 8.00 11.17 -10.85
C LYS A 194 9.26 10.32 -10.63
N HIS A 195 9.15 9.17 -9.96
CA HIS A 195 10.31 8.35 -9.64
C HIS A 195 10.83 7.53 -10.82
N LEU A 196 9.93 6.98 -11.65
CA LEU A 196 10.26 6.13 -12.79
C LEU A 196 10.42 6.92 -14.10
N ASN A 197 9.98 8.17 -14.14
CA ASN A 197 9.93 9.01 -15.34
C ASN A 197 9.13 8.35 -16.48
N CYS A 198 8.00 7.72 -16.14
CA CYS A 198 7.11 7.04 -17.08
C CYS A 198 5.93 7.93 -17.50
N LYS A 199 5.33 7.64 -18.66
CA LYS A 199 4.10 8.33 -19.10
C LYS A 199 2.87 7.61 -18.57
N ARG A 200 1.97 8.33 -17.90
CA ARG A 200 0.67 7.80 -17.46
C ARG A 200 -0.33 7.86 -18.61
N ILE A 201 -1.12 6.81 -18.73
CA ILE A 201 -2.19 6.66 -19.70
C ILE A 201 -3.49 6.47 -18.91
N LEU A 202 -4.49 7.28 -19.20
CA LEU A 202 -5.84 7.18 -18.62
C LEU A 202 -6.88 7.59 -19.67
N HIS A 203 -8.07 7.01 -19.61
CA HIS A 203 -9.14 7.43 -20.50
C HIS A 203 -9.67 8.81 -20.13
N SER A 204 -9.91 9.67 -21.14
CA SER A 204 -10.37 11.06 -20.94
C SER A 204 -11.64 11.20 -20.12
N ARG A 205 -12.60 10.28 -20.27
CA ARG A 205 -13.84 10.22 -19.47
C ARG A 205 -13.64 9.90 -17.99
N ASP A 206 -12.45 9.42 -17.62
CA ASP A 206 -12.06 9.08 -16.25
C ASP A 206 -11.01 10.05 -15.68
N VAL A 207 -10.68 11.11 -16.41
CA VAL A 207 -9.78 12.17 -15.91
C VAL A 207 -10.51 12.98 -14.84
N GLU A 208 -9.88 13.07 -13.67
CA GLU A 208 -10.31 13.89 -12.55
C GLU A 208 -9.26 14.97 -12.25
N ILE A 209 -9.51 15.82 -11.25
CA ILE A 209 -8.63 16.93 -10.90
C ILE A 209 -7.20 16.46 -10.59
N THR A 210 -7.06 15.31 -9.93
CA THR A 210 -5.76 14.70 -9.56
C THR A 210 -5.06 14.01 -10.71
N THR A 211 -5.76 13.72 -11.81
CA THR A 211 -5.21 13.07 -13.00
C THR A 211 -5.26 13.97 -14.24
N ALA A 212 -5.55 15.26 -14.06
CA ALA A 212 -5.64 16.23 -15.15
C ALA A 212 -4.33 16.38 -15.93
N ASP A 213 -3.19 16.08 -15.29
CA ASP A 213 -1.85 16.19 -15.84
C ASP A 213 -1.31 14.87 -16.46
N VAL A 214 -2.14 13.82 -16.54
CA VAL A 214 -1.72 12.55 -17.18
C VAL A 214 -1.27 12.78 -18.62
N GLU A 215 -0.12 12.18 -18.95
CA GLU A 215 0.63 12.52 -20.15
C GLU A 215 -0.06 12.05 -21.44
N MET A 216 -0.91 11.02 -21.35
CA MET A 216 -1.68 10.48 -22.46
C MET A 216 -3.12 10.23 -22.04
N GLN A 217 -4.04 11.04 -22.59
CA GLN A 217 -5.48 10.83 -22.44
C GLN A 217 -6.04 10.11 -23.66
N LEU A 218 -6.74 9.00 -23.45
CA LEU A 218 -7.42 8.26 -24.52
C LEU A 218 -8.79 8.90 -24.82
N TYR A 219 -9.07 9.16 -26.10
CA TYR A 219 -10.33 9.77 -26.55
C TYR A 219 -11.04 8.86 -27.56
N GLY A 220 -12.37 8.83 -27.50
CA GLY A 220 -13.22 7.96 -28.32
C GLY A 220 -13.43 6.60 -27.65
N ASP A 221 -13.72 5.59 -28.46
CA ASP A 221 -14.07 4.25 -27.96
C ASP A 221 -13.05 3.17 -28.40
N GLY A 222 -11.85 3.60 -28.84
CA GLY A 222 -10.75 2.73 -29.22
C GLY A 222 -10.95 1.94 -30.53
N PRO A 223 -10.14 0.87 -30.75
CA PRO A 223 -9.01 0.48 -29.92
C PRO A 223 -7.85 1.47 -30.03
N TRP A 224 -7.00 1.52 -29.00
CA TRP A 224 -5.72 2.22 -29.05
C TRP A 224 -4.57 1.22 -28.92
N ASN A 225 -3.40 1.61 -29.42
CA ASN A 225 -2.20 0.77 -29.39
C ASN A 225 -1.05 1.53 -28.75
N ILE A 226 -0.26 0.86 -27.90
CA ILE A 226 0.91 1.44 -27.23
C ILE A 226 2.22 0.67 -27.51
N GLY A 227 2.22 -0.07 -28.61
CA GLY A 227 3.31 -0.91 -29.08
C GLY A 227 2.78 -1.81 -30.21
N THR A 228 3.52 -2.88 -30.51
CA THR A 228 3.04 -3.92 -31.45
C THR A 228 2.19 -4.99 -30.77
N ASP A 229 2.35 -5.16 -29.46
CA ASP A 229 1.85 -6.33 -28.72
C ASP A 229 0.75 -5.94 -27.71
N PHE A 230 0.31 -4.67 -27.70
CA PHE A 230 -0.60 -4.13 -26.69
C PHE A 230 -1.80 -3.42 -27.31
N ASP A 231 -2.97 -4.01 -27.12
CA ASP A 231 -4.26 -3.38 -27.44
C ASP A 231 -4.88 -2.79 -26.16
N LEU A 232 -5.36 -1.56 -26.26
CA LEU A 232 -6.17 -0.91 -25.24
C LEU A 232 -7.61 -0.87 -25.72
N ILE A 233 -8.49 -1.60 -25.03
CA ILE A 233 -9.87 -1.85 -25.43
C ILE A 233 -10.79 -1.09 -24.48
N HIS A 234 -11.62 -0.19 -25.02
CA HIS A 234 -12.61 0.52 -24.22
C HIS A 234 -13.69 -0.44 -23.75
N THR A 235 -13.87 -0.53 -22.43
CA THR A 235 -14.77 -1.48 -21.78
C THR A 235 -15.57 -0.77 -20.68
N PRO A 236 -16.42 0.21 -21.05
CA PRO A 236 -17.19 0.97 -20.07
C PRO A 236 -18.12 0.05 -19.27
N GLY A 237 -18.24 0.31 -17.98
CA GLY A 237 -19.06 -0.51 -17.07
C GLY A 237 -18.89 -0.07 -15.63
N HIS A 238 -17.73 -0.39 -15.04
CA HIS A 238 -17.39 0.10 -13.69
C HIS A 238 -17.31 1.63 -13.68
N THR A 239 -16.63 2.20 -14.67
CA THR A 239 -16.60 3.63 -14.99
C THR A 239 -16.86 3.86 -16.48
N GLU A 240 -17.14 5.10 -16.87
CA GLU A 240 -17.36 5.47 -18.28
C GLU A 240 -16.07 5.38 -19.11
N GLY A 241 -14.92 5.63 -18.47
CA GLY A 241 -13.59 5.53 -19.06
C GLY A 241 -12.84 4.23 -18.76
N SER A 242 -13.50 3.17 -18.29
CA SER A 242 -12.83 1.88 -18.07
C SER A 242 -12.21 1.33 -19.36
N VAL A 243 -10.92 0.96 -19.31
CA VAL A 243 -10.17 0.38 -20.44
C VAL A 243 -9.43 -0.87 -19.98
N CYS A 244 -9.51 -1.95 -20.76
CA CYS A 244 -8.70 -3.14 -20.58
C CYS A 244 -7.43 -3.07 -21.43
N LEU A 245 -6.32 -3.57 -20.89
CA LEU A 245 -5.11 -3.85 -21.65
C LEU A 245 -5.09 -5.33 -22.02
N TYR A 246 -4.86 -5.62 -23.30
CA TYR A 246 -4.67 -6.96 -23.84
C TYR A 246 -3.21 -7.11 -24.30
N TYR A 247 -2.55 -8.16 -23.80
CA TYR A 247 -1.16 -8.55 -24.05
C TYR A 247 -1.10 -10.07 -24.22
#